data_AF-A0A6G3DL15-F1
#
_entry.id   AF-A0A6G3DL15-F1
#
_cell.length_a   1.000
_cell.length_b   1.000
_cell.length_c   1.000
_cell.angle_alpha   90.00
_cell.angle_beta   90.00
_cell.angle_gamma   90.00
#
_symmetry.space_group_name_H-M   'P 1'
#
loop_
_entity.id
_entity.type
_entity.pdbx_description
1 polymer ?
#
loop_
_entity_poly.entity_id
_entity_poly.type
_entity_poly.pdbx_seq_one_letter_code
_entity_poly.pdbx_strand_id
1 'polypeptide(L)'
;MSTEPEPATEDTAHAVDTGSETPGTAEPAGAASDARSDEPAGDGGEAAAQVSEVEAELAAQRIERERIERRKAEKQGPIDAGGKLSGSAADLLAAVRAVESGEKPAATVFGDPEPARRPAPEPVRPPRPAPAEHSAAPAGPVGPAPETVQSVRRVLAEGGAPEGL
;
A
#
# COMPACT_ATOMS: atom_id res chain seq x y z
N MET A 1 -12.19 29.66 -56.33
CA MET A 1 -12.94 28.95 -55.27
C MET A 1 -12.02 28.92 -54.05
N SER A 2 -12.21 29.91 -53.19
CA SER A 2 -11.49 30.12 -51.93
C SER A 2 -12.06 29.22 -50.85
N THR A 3 -11.20 28.63 -50.02
CA THR A 3 -11.43 28.43 -48.58
C THR A 3 -10.10 27.96 -47.96
N GLU A 4 -9.40 28.89 -47.33
CA GLU A 4 -8.38 28.63 -46.31
C GLU A 4 -9.13 28.39 -44.98
N PRO A 5 -8.83 27.32 -44.22
CA PRO A 5 -9.38 27.17 -42.88
C PRO A 5 -8.57 28.00 -41.88
N GLU A 6 -9.24 28.93 -41.21
CA GLU A 6 -8.71 29.70 -40.06
C GLU A 6 -8.44 28.77 -38.86
N PRO A 7 -7.38 29.02 -38.05
CA PRO A 7 -7.24 28.39 -36.74
C PRO A 7 -8.07 29.16 -35.71
N ALA A 8 -9.11 28.51 -35.18
CA ALA A 8 -9.81 28.98 -33.99
C ALA A 8 -8.91 28.83 -32.76
N THR A 9 -8.39 29.96 -32.27
CA THR A 9 -7.86 30.13 -30.92
C THR A 9 -9.00 30.44 -29.96
N GLU A 10 -9.35 29.49 -29.09
CA GLU A 10 -10.01 29.71 -27.80
C GLU A 10 -9.17 28.91 -26.79
N ASP A 11 -8.21 29.53 -26.12
CA ASP A 11 -8.38 30.21 -24.83
C ASP A 11 -9.32 29.46 -23.87
N THR A 12 -8.75 28.53 -23.13
CA THR A 12 -9.23 28.26 -21.77
C THR A 12 -8.02 27.94 -20.91
N ALA A 13 -7.37 29.00 -20.45
CA ALA A 13 -6.44 28.97 -19.34
C ALA A 13 -7.17 28.49 -18.07
N HIS A 14 -7.10 27.18 -17.80
CA HIS A 14 -7.40 26.66 -16.46
C HIS A 14 -6.16 26.82 -15.58
N ALA A 15 -5.92 28.07 -15.16
CA ALA A 15 -5.03 28.38 -14.05
C ALA A 15 -5.69 27.89 -12.77
N VAL A 16 -5.32 26.69 -12.32
CA VAL A 16 -5.57 26.26 -10.94
C VAL A 16 -4.52 26.93 -10.07
N ASP A 17 -4.89 28.13 -9.62
CA ASP A 17 -4.38 28.83 -8.45
C ASP A 17 -4.60 27.94 -7.23
N THR A 18 -3.63 27.09 -6.89
CA THR A 18 -3.59 26.48 -5.56
C THR A 18 -2.92 27.48 -4.63
N GLY A 19 -3.77 28.33 -4.08
CA GLY A 19 -3.45 29.39 -3.13
C GLY A 19 -2.46 28.94 -2.06
N SER A 20 -1.42 29.76 -1.94
CA SER A 20 -0.53 29.86 -0.80
C SER A 20 -1.35 30.27 0.43
N GLU A 21 -1.82 29.30 1.21
CA GLU A 21 -2.38 29.57 2.54
C GLU A 21 -1.26 29.51 3.59
N THR A 22 -0.66 30.68 3.82
CA THR A 22 0.17 30.96 5.00
C THR A 22 -0.77 31.40 6.12
N PRO A 23 -0.93 30.66 7.23
CA PRO A 23 -1.66 31.18 8.37
C PRO A 23 -0.74 32.07 9.22
N GLY A 24 -0.95 33.38 9.06
CA GLY A 24 -1.12 34.28 10.20
C GLY A 24 0.10 34.64 11.03
N THR A 25 0.89 35.61 10.55
CA THR A 25 1.60 36.56 11.41
C THR A 25 0.56 37.40 12.16
N ALA A 26 0.50 37.24 13.48
CA ALA A 26 -0.09 38.20 14.39
C ALA A 26 1.02 38.72 15.31
N GLU A 27 1.32 40.01 15.21
CA GLU A 27 2.21 40.75 16.12
C GLU A 27 1.38 41.83 16.85
N PRO A 28 1.90 42.56 17.85
CA PRO A 28 1.80 42.22 19.28
C PRO A 28 1.08 43.33 20.08
N ALA A 29 0.66 43.04 21.32
CA ALA A 29 0.42 44.10 22.30
C ALA A 29 0.45 43.61 23.76
N GLY A 30 1.39 44.17 24.53
CA GLY A 30 1.17 44.49 25.94
C GLY A 30 1.92 43.65 26.96
N ALA A 31 3.11 44.12 27.36
CA ALA A 31 3.31 44.76 28.67
C ALA A 31 4.79 44.66 29.07
N ALA A 32 5.39 45.82 29.27
CA ALA A 32 6.69 45.97 29.88
C ALA A 32 6.71 45.35 31.29
N SER A 33 7.77 44.59 31.59
CA SER A 33 8.36 44.66 32.91
C SER A 33 9.87 44.68 32.75
N ASP A 34 10.42 45.85 33.05
CA ASP A 34 11.81 46.08 33.37
C ASP A 34 12.21 45.12 34.50
N ALA A 35 13.20 44.27 34.23
CA ALA A 35 13.93 43.52 35.24
C ALA A 35 15.38 43.41 34.76
N ARG A 36 16.15 44.47 35.06
CA ARG A 36 17.61 44.42 35.07
C ARG A 36 18.09 43.46 36.16
N SER A 37 19.30 42.95 35.92
CA SER A 37 20.14 42.13 36.81
C SER A 37 19.77 40.64 36.75
N ASP A 38 20.60 39.72 36.26
CA ASP A 38 22.04 39.55 36.49
C ASP A 38 22.69 38.85 35.27
N GLU A 39 23.85 39.30 34.79
CA GLU A 39 24.69 38.50 33.88
C GLU A 39 25.46 37.45 34.68
N PRO A 40 25.31 36.14 34.42
CA PRO A 40 26.41 35.22 34.61
C PRO A 40 27.31 35.32 33.38
N ALA A 41 28.49 35.92 33.55
CA ALA A 41 29.59 35.77 32.63
C ALA A 41 30.03 34.29 32.63
N GLY A 42 29.37 33.49 31.79
CA GLY A 42 29.57 32.03 31.69
C GLY A 42 28.81 31.33 30.55
N ASP A 43 27.98 32.04 29.77
CA ASP A 43 27.03 31.45 28.81
C ASP A 43 27.48 31.47 27.34
N GLY A 44 28.61 32.12 27.03
CA GLY A 44 29.11 32.25 25.64
C GLY A 44 29.53 30.91 25.00
N GLY A 45 29.88 29.91 25.81
CA GLY A 45 30.23 28.57 25.32
C GLY A 45 29.02 27.72 24.94
N GLU A 46 27.93 27.84 25.69
CA GLU A 46 26.67 27.11 25.42
C GLU A 46 25.93 27.71 24.22
N ALA A 47 25.90 29.05 24.10
CA ALA A 47 25.37 29.72 22.92
C ALA A 47 26.17 29.39 21.65
N ALA A 48 27.51 29.34 21.71
CA ALA A 48 28.35 28.96 20.58
C ALA A 48 28.18 27.47 20.19
N ALA A 49 28.00 26.59 21.17
CA ALA A 49 27.69 25.18 20.92
C ALA A 49 26.31 25.01 20.25
N GLN A 50 25.28 25.73 20.71
CA GLN A 50 23.95 25.72 20.11
C GLN A 50 23.97 26.23 18.66
N VAL A 51 24.73 27.29 18.36
CA VAL A 51 24.92 27.77 16.98
C VAL A 51 25.60 26.69 16.12
N SER A 52 26.61 26.00 16.65
CA SER A 52 27.30 24.91 15.93
C SER A 52 26.40 23.69 15.67
N GLU A 53 25.49 23.36 16.58
CA GLU A 53 24.53 22.26 16.40
C GLU A 53 23.48 22.60 15.33
N VAL A 54 22.97 23.84 15.35
CA VAL A 54 22.02 24.35 14.35
C VAL A 54 22.67 24.40 12.95
N GLU A 55 23.94 24.80 12.87
CA GLU A 55 24.69 24.79 11.61
C GLU A 55 24.91 23.36 11.07
N ALA A 56 25.18 22.40 11.94
CA ALA A 56 25.31 20.99 11.57
C ALA A 56 23.97 20.42 11.06
N GLU A 57 22.85 20.79 11.68
CA GLU A 57 21.52 20.38 11.24
C GLU A 57 21.14 20.98 9.88
N LEU A 58 21.43 22.27 9.67
CA LEU A 58 21.24 22.92 8.37
C LEU A 58 22.09 22.28 7.27
N ALA A 59 23.33 21.88 7.58
CA ALA A 59 24.18 21.17 6.64
C ALA A 59 23.60 19.80 6.27
N ALA A 60 23.08 19.05 7.26
CA ALA A 60 22.43 17.76 7.02
C ALA A 60 21.17 17.90 6.14
N GLN A 61 20.35 18.93 6.39
CA GLN A 61 19.16 19.21 5.58
C GLN A 61 19.50 19.55 4.12
N ARG A 62 20.56 20.34 3.89
CA ARG A 62 21.04 20.66 2.53
C ARG A 62 21.45 19.41 1.78
N ILE A 63 22.19 18.51 2.42
CA ILE A 63 22.62 17.23 1.83
C ILE A 63 21.40 16.37 1.46
N GLU A 64 20.41 16.23 2.36
CA GLU A 64 19.22 15.43 2.05
C GLU A 64 18.39 16.04 0.92
N ARG A 65 18.22 17.37 0.92
CA ARG A 65 17.54 18.07 -0.18
C ARG A 65 18.26 17.84 -1.51
N GLU A 66 19.58 17.94 -1.55
CA GLU A 66 20.38 17.66 -2.76
C GLU A 66 20.20 16.20 -3.22
N ARG A 67 20.16 15.22 -2.30
CA ARG A 67 19.91 13.80 -2.63
C ARG A 67 18.52 13.57 -3.18
N ILE A 68 17.51 14.30 -2.69
CA ILE A 68 16.15 14.23 -3.20
C ILE A 68 16.07 14.89 -4.59
N GLU A 69 16.67 16.06 -4.77
CA GLU A 69 16.70 16.77 -6.06
C GLU A 69 17.41 15.94 -7.13
N ARG A 70 18.54 15.29 -6.80
CA ARG A 70 19.22 14.37 -7.71
C ARG A 70 18.35 13.18 -8.11
N ARG A 71 17.75 12.49 -7.13
CA ARG A 71 16.85 11.35 -7.39
C ARG A 71 15.58 11.75 -8.15
N LYS A 72 15.08 12.97 -7.91
CA LYS A 72 13.96 13.53 -8.67
C LYS A 72 14.39 13.80 -10.10
N ALA A 73 15.50 14.49 -10.32
CA ALA A 73 16.03 14.77 -11.65
C ALA A 73 16.27 13.49 -12.47
N GLU A 74 16.81 12.43 -11.85
CA GLU A 74 16.98 11.12 -12.48
C GLU A 74 15.65 10.45 -12.90
N LYS A 75 14.56 10.74 -12.20
CA LYS A 75 13.23 10.13 -12.42
C LYS A 75 12.22 11.05 -13.13
N GLN A 76 12.55 12.33 -13.31
CA GLN A 76 11.64 13.34 -13.85
C GLN A 76 11.46 13.27 -15.38
N GLY A 77 12.14 12.34 -16.05
CA GLY A 77 11.98 12.12 -17.48
C GLY A 77 10.58 11.60 -17.84
N PRO A 78 10.04 11.97 -19.01
CA PRO A 78 8.85 11.33 -19.55
C PRO A 78 9.04 9.81 -19.59
N ILE A 79 8.07 9.07 -19.04
CA ILE A 79 8.10 7.62 -19.12
C ILE A 79 7.55 7.24 -20.50
N ASP A 80 8.38 6.56 -21.31
CA ASP A 80 7.95 6.07 -22.62
C ASP A 80 6.73 5.14 -22.47
N ALA A 81 5.57 5.64 -22.89
CA ALA A 81 4.33 4.88 -22.95
C ALA A 81 4.49 3.76 -24.00
N GLY A 82 4.78 2.55 -23.53
CA GLY A 82 4.82 1.34 -24.37
C GLY A 82 6.19 0.66 -24.49
N GLY A 83 7.29 1.31 -24.09
CA GLY A 83 8.63 0.69 -24.15
C GLY A 83 9.06 -0.01 -22.85
N LYS A 84 8.47 0.35 -21.71
CA LYS A 84 8.87 -0.14 -20.38
C LYS A 84 8.12 -1.38 -19.92
N LEU A 85 6.98 -1.68 -20.56
CA LEU A 85 6.24 -2.90 -20.29
C LEU A 85 6.86 -3.99 -21.17
N SER A 86 7.60 -4.90 -20.55
CA SER A 86 8.25 -6.03 -21.21
C SER A 86 7.82 -7.34 -20.59
N GLY A 87 7.97 -8.43 -21.36
CA GLY A 87 7.55 -9.77 -20.94
C GLY A 87 6.04 -9.85 -20.71
N SER A 88 5.65 -10.53 -19.62
CA SER A 88 4.24 -10.86 -19.35
C SER A 88 3.31 -9.64 -19.30
N ALA A 89 3.77 -8.48 -18.80
CA ALA A 89 2.93 -7.29 -18.76
C ALA A 89 2.58 -6.77 -20.17
N ALA A 90 3.52 -6.87 -21.11
CA ALA A 90 3.26 -6.53 -22.51
C ALA A 90 2.31 -7.54 -23.17
N ASP A 91 2.52 -8.82 -22.91
CA ASP A 91 1.70 -9.91 -23.43
C ASP A 91 0.24 -9.82 -22.95
N LEU A 92 0.03 -9.41 -21.69
CA LEU A 92 -1.30 -9.17 -21.12
C LEU A 92 -2.02 -7.99 -21.79
N LEU A 93 -1.33 -6.87 -22.05
CA LEU A 93 -1.95 -5.75 -22.76
C LEU A 93 -2.25 -6.08 -24.23
N ALA A 94 -1.39 -6.84 -24.89
CA ALA A 94 -1.65 -7.34 -26.23
C ALA A 94 -2.88 -8.28 -26.26
N ALA A 95 -3.01 -9.14 -25.24
CA ALA A 95 -4.19 -9.99 -25.08
C ALA A 95 -5.47 -9.17 -24.88
N VAL A 96 -5.45 -8.11 -24.06
CA VAL A 96 -6.60 -7.22 -23.88
C VAL A 96 -7.00 -6.55 -25.20
N ARG A 97 -6.03 -6.04 -25.97
CA ARG A 97 -6.32 -5.45 -27.29
C ARG A 97 -6.90 -6.48 -28.28
N ALA A 98 -6.42 -7.72 -28.27
CA ALA A 98 -6.98 -8.80 -29.09
C ALA A 98 -8.44 -9.09 -28.71
N VAL A 99 -8.76 -9.12 -27.41
CA VAL A 99 -10.14 -9.30 -26.94
C VAL A 99 -11.04 -8.15 -27.43
N GLU A 100 -10.57 -6.91 -27.34
CA GLU A 100 -11.32 -5.73 -27.80
C GLU A 100 -11.50 -5.70 -29.34
N SER A 101 -10.55 -6.23 -30.11
CA SER A 101 -10.66 -6.35 -31.57
C SER A 101 -11.44 -7.60 -32.03
N GLY A 102 -11.84 -8.47 -31.11
CA GLY A 102 -12.48 -9.75 -31.43
C GLY A 102 -11.52 -10.82 -31.95
N GLU A 103 -10.21 -10.59 -31.82
CA GLU A 103 -9.17 -11.57 -32.12
C GLU A 103 -8.92 -12.49 -30.91
N LYS A 104 -8.38 -13.69 -31.17
CA LYS A 104 -8.06 -14.65 -30.11
C LYS A 104 -6.67 -14.32 -29.52
N PRO A 105 -6.55 -14.05 -28.21
CA PRO A 105 -5.25 -13.87 -27.57
C PRO A 105 -4.35 -15.11 -27.72
N ALA A 106 -3.03 -14.90 -27.77
CA ALA A 106 -2.07 -16.00 -27.79
C ALA A 106 -2.24 -16.88 -26.54
N ALA A 107 -2.32 -18.20 -26.74
CA ALA A 107 -2.61 -19.15 -25.66
C ALA A 107 -1.56 -19.12 -24.53
N THR A 108 -0.34 -18.70 -24.85
CA THR A 108 0.78 -18.60 -23.91
C THR A 108 0.59 -17.53 -22.84
N VAL A 109 -0.26 -16.52 -23.06
CA VAL A 109 -0.49 -15.42 -22.09
C VAL A 109 -1.14 -15.93 -20.81
N PHE A 110 -2.03 -16.92 -20.92
CA PHE A 110 -2.77 -17.46 -19.79
C PHE A 110 -2.16 -18.75 -19.21
N GLY A 111 -0.96 -19.12 -19.68
CA GLY A 111 -0.34 -20.41 -19.38
C GLY A 111 -0.99 -21.56 -20.14
N ASP A 112 -0.22 -22.59 -20.44
CA ASP A 112 -0.74 -23.83 -21.01
C ASP A 112 -1.55 -24.56 -19.91
N PRO A 113 -2.76 -25.06 -20.19
CA PRO A 113 -3.53 -25.81 -19.19
C PRO A 113 -2.69 -26.95 -18.62
N GLU A 114 -2.57 -27.02 -17.29
CA GLU A 114 -1.84 -28.11 -16.65
C GLU A 114 -2.39 -29.46 -17.11
N PRO A 115 -1.50 -30.43 -17.40
CA PRO A 115 -1.92 -31.74 -17.86
C PRO A 115 -2.88 -32.34 -16.83
N ALA A 116 -4.03 -32.82 -17.31
CA ALA A 116 -5.07 -33.39 -16.47
C ALA A 116 -4.45 -34.42 -15.51
N ARG A 117 -4.64 -34.21 -14.20
CA ARG A 117 -4.13 -35.12 -13.17
C ARG A 117 -4.70 -36.51 -13.44
N ARG A 118 -3.84 -37.47 -13.75
CA ARG A 118 -4.26 -38.87 -13.84
C ARG A 118 -4.79 -39.30 -12.47
N PRO A 119 -5.91 -40.03 -12.42
CA PRO A 119 -6.37 -40.61 -11.16
C PRO A 119 -5.23 -41.45 -10.58
N ALA A 120 -4.91 -41.20 -9.31
CA ALA A 120 -3.94 -42.01 -8.60
C ALA A 120 -4.42 -43.47 -8.59
N PRO A 121 -3.53 -44.46 -8.75
CA PRO A 121 -3.91 -45.86 -8.67
C PRO A 121 -4.62 -46.11 -7.33
N GLU A 122 -5.79 -46.75 -7.37
CA GLU A 122 -6.54 -47.05 -6.16
C GLU A 122 -5.63 -47.85 -5.21
N PRO A 123 -5.47 -47.40 -3.95
CA PRO A 123 -4.72 -48.17 -2.98
C PRO A 123 -5.39 -49.53 -2.82
N VAL A 124 -4.63 -50.59 -3.13
CA VAL A 124 -5.07 -51.98 -2.96
C VAL A 124 -5.52 -52.14 -1.51
N ARG A 125 -6.83 -52.27 -1.29
CA ARG A 125 -7.36 -52.48 0.05
C ARG A 125 -6.87 -53.85 0.54
N PRO A 126 -6.08 -53.93 1.62
CA PRO A 126 -5.77 -55.21 2.23
C PRO A 126 -7.10 -55.88 2.65
N PRO A 127 -7.19 -57.22 2.63
CA PRO A 127 -8.38 -57.93 3.08
C PRO A 127 -8.72 -57.45 4.49
N ARG A 128 -9.90 -56.83 4.63
CA ARG A 128 -10.38 -56.34 5.92
C ARG A 128 -10.50 -57.56 6.83
N PRO A 129 -9.82 -57.62 7.98
CA PRO A 129 -10.08 -58.68 8.94
C PRO A 129 -11.57 -58.65 9.26
N ALA A 130 -12.21 -59.82 9.17
CA ALA A 130 -13.60 -59.99 9.53
C ALA A 130 -13.83 -59.34 10.90
N PRO A 131 -14.94 -58.61 11.11
CA PRO A 131 -15.21 -58.03 12.41
C PRO A 131 -15.16 -59.16 13.44
N ALA A 132 -14.14 -59.14 14.30
CA ALA A 132 -14.25 -59.81 15.56
C ALA A 132 -15.48 -59.17 16.21
N GLU A 133 -16.51 -59.97 16.46
CA GLU A 133 -17.68 -59.56 17.22
C GLU A 133 -17.21 -59.16 18.61
N HIS A 134 -16.78 -57.92 18.75
CA HIS A 134 -16.32 -57.33 19.98
C HIS A 134 -17.26 -56.17 20.23
N SER A 135 -18.33 -56.53 20.92
CA SER A 135 -19.13 -55.71 21.80
C SER A 135 -19.61 -54.38 21.23
N ALA A 136 -20.90 -54.33 20.93
CA ALA A 136 -21.66 -53.10 20.87
C ALA A 136 -21.41 -52.27 22.14
N ALA A 137 -20.50 -51.30 22.06
CA ALA A 137 -20.48 -50.15 22.95
C ALA A 137 -21.49 -49.12 22.40
N PRO A 138 -22.30 -48.47 23.24
CA PRO A 138 -23.36 -47.60 22.78
C PRO A 138 -22.75 -46.39 22.04
N ALA A 139 -23.39 -46.01 20.93
CA ALA A 139 -23.12 -44.77 20.23
C ALA A 139 -23.40 -43.59 21.18
N GLY A 140 -22.35 -43.09 21.84
CA GLY A 140 -22.38 -41.80 22.52
C GLY A 140 -22.45 -40.66 21.50
N PRO A 141 -22.87 -39.45 21.91
CA PRO A 141 -22.95 -38.31 21.00
C PRO A 141 -21.57 -38.03 20.40
N VAL A 142 -21.47 -38.16 19.08
CA VAL A 142 -20.28 -37.80 18.30
C VAL A 142 -20.27 -36.28 18.18
N GLY A 143 -19.83 -35.59 19.23
CA GLY A 143 -19.80 -34.13 19.26
C GLY A 143 -18.86 -33.58 20.32
N PRO A 144 -18.42 -32.32 20.18
CA PRO A 144 -17.65 -31.65 21.21
C PRO A 144 -18.45 -31.60 22.51
N ALA A 145 -17.74 -31.67 23.64
CA ALA A 145 -18.36 -31.55 24.97
C ALA A 145 -19.11 -30.21 25.07
N PRO A 146 -20.25 -30.15 25.79
CA PRO A 146 -21.07 -28.94 25.88
C PRO A 146 -20.29 -27.75 26.44
N GLU A 147 -19.33 -27.99 27.33
CA GLU A 147 -18.44 -26.98 27.89
C GLU A 147 -17.52 -26.37 26.82
N THR A 148 -17.08 -27.18 25.85
CA THR A 148 -16.30 -26.71 24.70
C THR A 148 -17.13 -25.78 23.82
N VAL A 149 -18.39 -26.13 23.55
CA VAL A 149 -19.31 -25.28 22.78
C VAL A 149 -19.60 -23.96 23.51
N GLN A 150 -19.81 -24.00 24.83
CA GLN A 150 -20.01 -22.80 25.65
C GLN A 150 -18.78 -21.88 25.67
N SER A 151 -17.58 -22.46 25.74
CA SER A 151 -16.32 -21.70 25.71
C SER A 151 -16.15 -20.95 24.39
N VAL A 152 -16.44 -21.63 23.26
CA VAL A 152 -16.40 -21.01 21.92
C VAL A 152 -17.46 -19.91 21.79
N ARG A 153 -18.69 -20.13 22.28
CA ARG A 153 -19.74 -19.10 22.28
C ARG A 153 -19.30 -17.83 23.03
N ARG A 154 -18.67 -17.97 24.20
CA ARG A 154 -18.16 -16.82 24.96
C ARG A 154 -17.11 -16.01 24.21
N VAL A 155 -16.18 -16.68 23.51
CA VAL A 155 -15.17 -16.00 22.69
C VAL A 155 -15.80 -15.26 21.52
N LEU A 156 -16.81 -15.85 20.88
CA LEU A 156 -17.55 -15.22 19.79
C LEU A 156 -18.37 -14.03 20.27
N ALA A 157 -19.01 -14.13 21.43
CA ALA A 157 -19.72 -13.03 22.10
C ALA A 157 -18.80 -11.85 22.40
N GLU A 158 -17.62 -12.12 22.96
CA GLU A 158 -16.58 -11.12 23.22
C GLU A 158 -16.09 -10.47 21.92
N GLY A 159 -16.09 -11.23 20.81
CA GLY A 159 -15.82 -10.74 19.46
C GLY A 159 -17.01 -10.05 18.77
N GLY A 160 -18.14 -9.84 19.44
CA GLY A 160 -19.31 -9.14 18.90
C GLY A 160 -20.21 -9.98 17.98
N ALA A 161 -20.09 -11.31 18.01
CA ALA A 161 -21.00 -12.18 17.27
C ALA A 161 -22.40 -12.22 17.92
N PRO A 162 -23.48 -12.39 17.13
CA PRO A 162 -24.82 -12.58 17.66
C PRO A 162 -25.00 -13.98 18.29
N GLU A 163 -25.62 -14.04 19.46
CA GLU A 163 -25.79 -15.27 20.29
C GLU A 163 -26.77 -16.31 19.73
N GLY A 164 -27.35 -16.07 18.55
CA GLY A 164 -28.43 -16.84 17.96
C GLY A 164 -28.04 -17.86 16.89
N LEU A 165 -26.73 -18.11 16.70
CA LEU A 165 -26.17 -19.09 15.75
C LEU A 165 -25.99 -20.49 16.38
#